data_AF-A0A656Z5V3-F1
#
_entry.id   AF-A0A656Z5V3-F1
#
_cell.length_a   1.000
_cell.length_b   1.000
_cell.length_c   1.000
_cell.angle_alpha   90.00
_cell.angle_beta   90.00
_cell.angle_gamma   90.00
#
_symmetry.space_group_name_H-M   'P 1'
#
loop_
_entity.id
_entity.type
_entity.pdbx_description
1 polymer ?
#
loop_
_entity_poly.entity_id
_entity_poly.type
_entity_poly.pdbx_seq_one_letter_code
_entity_poly.pdbx_strand_id
1 'polypeptide(L)'
;MFKNLYFHDSVVVRRHAADKIVQDLFDICFSDPSIMPSEWQSGCETLDDAGRARRVADYLAGMTDNYAVREHRRLFDHTPDLA
;
A
#
# COMPACT_ATOMS: atom_id res chain seq x y z
N MET A 1 11.86 30.15 -21.41
CA MET A 1 10.98 28.97 -21.67
C MET A 1 11.26 27.96 -20.55
N PHE A 2 10.25 27.20 -20.09
CA PHE A 2 10.17 26.42 -18.83
C PHE A 2 9.66 27.20 -17.60
N LYS A 3 8.37 27.56 -17.63
CA LYS A 3 7.65 28.20 -16.51
C LYS A 3 6.36 27.46 -16.12
N ASN A 4 6.26 26.17 -16.44
CA ASN A 4 5.13 25.31 -16.03
C ASN A 4 5.61 24.21 -15.07
N LEU A 5 6.54 24.55 -14.19
CA LEU A 5 7.00 23.69 -13.09
C LEU A 5 6.00 23.78 -11.92
N TYR A 6 5.40 22.64 -11.58
CA TYR A 6 5.19 22.20 -10.17
C TYR A 6 4.37 23.09 -9.23
N PHE A 7 3.26 23.67 -9.66
CA PHE A 7 2.29 24.26 -8.72
C PHE A 7 0.86 23.89 -9.09
N HIS A 8 0.52 22.62 -8.89
CA HIS A 8 -0.88 22.23 -8.86
C HIS A 8 -1.11 21.44 -7.58
N ASP A 9 -2.07 21.89 -6.76
CA ASP A 9 -2.57 21.24 -5.54
C ASP A 9 -2.88 19.74 -5.70
N SER A 10 -2.91 19.21 -6.93
CA SER A 10 -3.05 17.79 -7.22
C SER A 10 -1.93 16.92 -6.65
N VAL A 11 -0.68 17.42 -6.55
CA VAL A 11 0.45 16.61 -6.04
C VAL A 11 0.31 16.30 -4.55
N VAL A 12 -0.27 17.22 -3.77
CA VAL A 12 -0.49 17.04 -2.33
C VAL A 12 -1.64 16.04 -2.09
N VAL A 13 -2.73 16.15 -2.87
CA VAL A 13 -3.87 15.21 -2.81
C VAL A 13 -3.43 13.79 -3.15
N ARG A 14 -2.59 13.62 -4.17
CA ARG A 14 -2.08 12.30 -4.57
C ARG A 14 -1.20 11.64 -3.50
N ARG A 15 -0.45 12.42 -2.73
CA ARG A 15 0.35 11.91 -1.60
C ARG A 15 -0.53 11.37 -0.49
N HIS A 16 -1.54 12.13 -0.06
CA HIS A 16 -2.43 11.70 1.01
C HIS A 16 -3.25 10.46 0.65
N ALA A 17 -3.69 10.35 -0.61
CA ALA A 17 -4.40 9.17 -1.09
C ALA A 17 -3.49 7.93 -1.15
N ALA A 18 -2.23 8.08 -1.58
CA ALA A 18 -1.25 6.99 -1.58
C ALA A 18 -0.91 6.54 -0.14
N ASP A 19 -0.67 7.47 0.79
CA ASP A 19 -0.40 7.16 2.20
C ASP A 19 -1.55 6.35 2.81
N LYS A 20 -2.79 6.74 2.53
CA LYS A 20 -3.98 6.04 3.02
C LYS A 20 -4.10 4.64 2.46
N ILE A 21 -3.86 4.45 1.17
CA ILE A 21 -3.88 3.14 0.52
C ILE A 21 -2.83 2.21 1.13
N VAL A 22 -1.59 2.69 1.32
CA VAL A 22 -0.51 1.89 1.90
C VAL A 22 -0.82 1.53 3.35
N GLN A 23 -1.37 2.47 4.13
CA GLN A 23 -1.76 2.22 5.52
C GLN A 23 -2.88 1.18 5.62
N ASP A 24 -3.96 1.33 4.83
CA ASP A 24 -5.09 0.41 4.83
C ASP A 24 -4.64 -1.00 4.38
N LEU A 25 -3.74 -1.10 3.38
CA LEU A 25 -3.14 -2.37 2.95
C LEU A 25 -2.22 -3.00 4.02
N PHE A 26 -1.44 -2.18 4.73
CA PHE A 26 -0.57 -2.66 5.81
C PHE A 26 -1.40 -3.28 6.92
N ASP A 27 -2.44 -2.58 7.38
CA ASP A 27 -3.27 -3.02 8.50
C ASP A 27 -3.98 -4.36 8.21
N ILE A 28 -4.53 -4.52 6.99
CA ILE A 28 -5.18 -5.77 6.61
C ILE A 28 -4.18 -6.91 6.43
N CYS A 29 -3.02 -6.68 5.80
CA CYS A 29 -2.01 -7.72 5.61
C CYS A 29 -1.33 -8.12 6.92
N PHE A 30 -1.22 -7.19 7.88
CA PHE A 30 -0.67 -7.47 9.20
C PHE A 30 -1.64 -8.26 10.08
N SER A 31 -2.95 -7.96 9.97
CA SER A 31 -4.01 -8.64 10.70
C SER A 31 -4.34 -10.01 10.11
N ASP A 32 -4.33 -10.11 8.77
CA ASP A 32 -4.58 -11.33 8.03
C ASP A 32 -3.51 -11.55 6.94
N PRO A 33 -2.43 -12.30 7.26
CA PRO A 33 -1.38 -12.62 6.30
C PRO A 33 -1.85 -13.45 5.10
N SER A 34 -3.05 -14.05 5.13
CA SER A 34 -3.59 -14.83 4.00
C SER A 34 -4.00 -13.97 2.80
N ILE A 35 -4.12 -12.65 3.01
CA ILE A 35 -4.36 -11.67 1.95
C ILE A 35 -3.12 -11.51 1.06
N MET A 36 -1.93 -11.73 1.61
CA MET A 36 -0.68 -11.69 0.84
C MET A 36 -0.52 -12.95 -0.03
N PRO A 37 0.23 -12.88 -1.14
CA PRO A 37 0.60 -14.05 -1.91
C PRO A 37 1.31 -15.12 -1.05
N SER A 38 1.20 -16.39 -1.42
CA SER A 38 1.71 -17.53 -0.64
C SER A 38 3.22 -17.44 -0.31
N GLU A 39 4.00 -16.82 -1.20
CA GLU A 39 5.44 -16.54 -0.99
C GLU A 39 5.71 -15.58 0.19
N TRP A 40 4.78 -14.64 0.46
CA TRP A 40 4.87 -13.67 1.54
C TRP A 40 4.20 -14.19 2.82
N GLN A 41 3.11 -14.95 2.69
CA GLN A 41 2.43 -15.63 3.79
C GLN A 41 3.34 -16.65 4.48
N SER A 42 4.12 -17.41 3.70
CA SER A 42 4.99 -18.45 4.24
C SER A 42 5.98 -17.88 5.27
N GLY A 43 6.00 -18.48 6.45
CA GLY A 43 6.85 -18.06 7.57
C GLY A 43 6.28 -16.94 8.44
N CYS A 44 5.20 -16.24 8.05
CA CYS A 44 4.59 -15.20 8.88
C CYS A 44 4.06 -15.73 10.24
N GLU A 45 3.61 -16.99 10.28
CA GLU A 45 3.12 -17.64 11.50
C GLU A 45 4.22 -17.89 12.55
N THR A 46 5.48 -17.96 12.10
CA THR A 46 6.65 -18.21 12.95
C THR A 46 7.35 -16.92 13.40
N LEU A 47 6.94 -15.77 12.85
CA LEU A 47 7.52 -14.47 13.17
C LEU A 47 6.80 -13.84 14.35
N ASP A 48 7.56 -13.08 15.15
CA ASP A 48 7.00 -12.14 16.10
C ASP A 48 6.33 -10.95 15.38
N ASP A 49 5.63 -10.11 16.14
CA ASP A 49 4.91 -8.96 15.58
C ASP A 49 5.84 -8.01 14.81
N ALA A 50 7.07 -7.82 15.28
CA ALA A 50 8.07 -7.00 14.59
C ALA A 50 8.52 -7.63 13.26
N GLY A 51 8.78 -8.93 13.25
CA GLY A 51 9.12 -9.67 12.04
C GLY A 51 7.98 -9.69 11.02
N ARG A 52 6.75 -9.87 11.48
CA ARG A 52 5.54 -9.82 10.63
C ARG A 52 5.35 -8.43 10.02
N ALA A 53 5.46 -7.38 10.83
CA ALA A 53 5.38 -5.99 10.36
C ALA A 53 6.46 -5.68 9.30
N ARG A 54 7.69 -6.14 9.51
CA ARG A 54 8.78 -6.00 8.53
C ARG A 54 8.44 -6.72 7.22
N ARG A 55 7.96 -7.96 7.29
CA ARG A 55 7.62 -8.75 6.10
C ARG A 55 6.48 -8.15 5.29
N VAL A 56 5.45 -7.63 5.95
CA VAL A 56 4.37 -6.88 5.30
C VAL A 56 4.90 -5.60 4.67
N ALA A 57 5.78 -4.85 5.36
CA ALA A 57 6.38 -3.65 4.81
C ALA A 57 7.24 -3.94 3.57
N ASP A 58 8.00 -5.04 3.56
CA ASP A 58 8.81 -5.46 2.41
C ASP A 58 7.93 -5.85 1.21
N TYR A 59 6.80 -6.53 1.47
CA TYR A 59 5.80 -6.83 0.44
C TYR A 59 5.22 -5.55 -0.18
N LEU A 60 4.81 -4.58 0.65
CA LEU A 60 4.27 -3.29 0.18
C LEU A 60 5.32 -2.46 -0.57
N ALA A 61 6.58 -2.47 -0.11
CA ALA A 61 7.68 -1.76 -0.78
C ALA A 61 7.99 -2.33 -2.17
N GLY A 62 7.65 -3.59 -2.43
CA GLY A 62 7.73 -4.22 -3.74
C GLY A 62 6.59 -3.87 -4.70
N MET A 63 5.54 -3.19 -4.22
CA MET A 63 4.41 -2.79 -5.06
C MET A 63 4.73 -1.55 -5.90
N THR A 64 4.11 -1.45 -7.07
CA THR A 64 4.02 -0.19 -7.83
C THR A 64 2.74 0.55 -7.43
N ASP A 65 2.70 1.87 -7.59
CA ASP A 65 1.52 2.68 -7.26
C ASP A 65 0.23 2.12 -7.88
N ASN A 66 0.26 1.76 -9.18
CA ASN A 66 -0.88 1.17 -9.87
C ASN A 66 -1.31 -0.19 -9.28
N TYR A 67 -0.34 -0.99 -8.83
CA TYR A 67 -0.63 -2.28 -8.21
C TYR A 67 -1.32 -2.07 -6.85
N ALA A 68 -0.77 -1.19 -6.00
CA ALA A 68 -1.32 -0.90 -4.68
C ALA A 68 -2.77 -0.40 -4.77
N VAL A 69 -3.04 0.51 -5.71
CA VAL A 69 -4.40 1.04 -5.94
C VAL A 69 -5.37 -0.04 -6.39
N ARG A 70 -4.93 -0.92 -7.28
CA ARG A 70 -5.76 -2.03 -7.76
C ARG A 70 -6.06 -3.02 -6.66
N GLU A 71 -5.07 -3.37 -5.86
CA GLU A 71 -5.24 -4.31 -4.74
C GLU A 71 -6.16 -3.69 -3.66
N HIS A 72 -5.98 -2.40 -3.36
CA HIS A 72 -6.86 -1.68 -2.46
C HIS A 72 -8.32 -1.64 -2.97
N ARG A 73 -8.55 -1.43 -4.28
CA ARG A 73 -9.91 -1.51 -4.88
C ARG A 73 -10.56 -2.89 -4.77
N ARG A 74 -9.75 -3.94 -4.71
CA ARG A 74 -10.24 -5.31 -4.60
C ARG A 74 -10.60 -5.66 -3.15
N LEU A 75 -9.84 -5.14 -2.20
CA LEU A 75 -9.97 -5.46 -0.77
C LEU A 75 -10.90 -4.50 -0.02
N PHE A 76 -11.05 -3.28 -0.51
CA PHE A 76 -11.84 -2.23 0.12
C PHE A 76 -12.90 -1.69 -0.84
N ASP A 77 -14.15 -1.66 -0.38
CA ASP A 77 -15.28 -1.08 -1.12
C ASP A 77 -15.13 0.42 -1.42
N HIS A 78 -14.24 1.13 -0.68
CA HIS A 78 -13.97 2.55 -0.88
C HIS A 78 -12.47 2.79 -1.11
N THR A 79 -12.06 2.98 -2.37
CA THR A 79 -10.69 3.41 -2.69
C THR A 79 -10.65 4.90 -3.00
N PRO A 80 -9.77 5.69 -2.35
CA PRO A 80 -9.62 7.10 -2.67
C PRO A 80 -9.18 7.28 -4.13
N ASP A 81 -9.81 8.23 -4.82
CA ASP A 81 -9.54 8.49 -6.24
C ASP A 81 -8.22 9.25 -6.41
N LEU A 82 -7.34 8.73 -7.27
CA LEU A 82 -6.00 9.28 -7.55
C LEU A 82 -5.95 10.11 -8.85
N ALA A 83 -7.07 10.75 -9.22
CA ALA A 83 -7.15 11.61 -10.40
C ALA A 83 -6.19 12.80 -10.33
#